data_AF-A0A6M3LIB9-F1
#
_entry.id   AF-A0A6M3LIB9-F1
#
_cell.length_a   1.000
_cell.length_b   1.000
_cell.length_c   1.000
_cell.angle_alpha   90.00
_cell.angle_beta   90.00
_cell.angle_gamma   90.00
#
_symmetry.space_group_name_H-M   'P 1'
#
loop_
_entity.id
_entity.type
_entity.pdbx_description
1 polymer ?
#
loop_
_entity_poly.entity_id
_entity_poly.type
_entity_poly.pdbx_seq_one_letter_code
_entity_poly.pdbx_strand_id
1 'polypeptide(L)'
;MSVSGQSGVGKIRWFNDFAGAEIPVANAVAYGTSAGGCNYYIGDFKLIGDLGETDTGAVSTDKANGYILLSGNNEDGKGAAIATGVNLSPVLNGTIVVEARLERAALTAGVVFVGLAGTLADDVAEPVTSTGTTITKVVPCLGFLLDSQLTAADGLWHMPYLLATDTTQTSTGVESSQTAVAGESDVVRLEVDNNGAARWFINGKLEQSVAAALAATTTTLMGACVGCWGTTTTAATVDVDYLLVEANRDWTR
;
A
#
# COMPACT_ATOMS: atom_id res chain seq x y z
N MET A 1 -33.37 -5.22 2.82
CA MET A 1 -33.11 -6.60 2.35
C MET A 1 -31.64 -6.85 2.63
N SER A 2 -31.29 -7.62 3.68
CA SER A 2 -29.89 -7.83 4.06
C SER A 2 -29.26 -8.86 3.13
N VAL A 3 -28.30 -8.44 2.32
CA VAL A 3 -27.46 -9.38 1.58
C VAL A 3 -26.53 -10.03 2.61
N SER A 4 -26.80 -11.28 2.95
CA SER A 4 -25.96 -12.08 3.84
C SER A 4 -24.62 -12.36 3.14
N GLY A 5 -23.57 -11.63 3.54
CA GLY A 5 -22.19 -11.85 3.09
C GLY A 5 -21.58 -13.13 3.69
N GLN A 6 -22.13 -14.30 3.38
CA GLN A 6 -21.48 -15.58 3.68
C GLN A 6 -20.78 -16.09 2.43
N SER A 7 -19.47 -15.84 2.34
CA SER A 7 -18.61 -16.56 1.39
C SER A 7 -18.17 -17.89 2.01
N GLY A 8 -18.86 -18.97 1.64
CA GLY A 8 -18.59 -20.33 2.12
C GLY A 8 -17.63 -21.13 1.23
N VAL A 9 -17.32 -20.67 0.01
CA VAL A 9 -16.43 -21.36 -0.94
C VAL A 9 -15.46 -20.35 -1.56
N GLY A 10 -14.20 -20.73 -1.79
CA GLY A 10 -13.20 -19.89 -2.48
C GLY A 10 -12.59 -18.77 -1.62
N LYS A 11 -11.41 -19.04 -1.06
CA LYS A 11 -10.55 -18.04 -0.41
C LYS A 11 -9.55 -17.48 -1.42
N ILE A 12 -9.33 -16.18 -1.37
CA ILE A 12 -8.21 -15.50 -2.03
C ILE A 12 -7.11 -15.38 -0.98
N ARG A 13 -5.92 -15.85 -1.32
CA ARG A 13 -4.69 -15.59 -0.59
C ARG A 13 -3.60 -15.36 -1.61
N TRP A 14 -3.22 -14.10 -1.77
CA TRP A 14 -2.04 -13.72 -2.53
C TRP A 14 -0.91 -13.48 -1.55
N PHE A 15 0.21 -14.15 -1.77
CA PHE A 15 1.37 -14.05 -0.90
C PHE A 15 2.62 -14.09 -1.73
N ASN A 16 3.49 -13.12 -1.50
CA ASN A 16 4.82 -13.11 -2.09
C ASN A 16 5.84 -12.75 -1.03
N ASP A 17 6.86 -13.60 -0.90
CA ASP A 17 8.03 -13.47 -0.02
C ASP A 17 9.25 -12.94 -0.77
N PHE A 18 9.09 -12.56 -2.05
CA PHE A 18 10.11 -11.95 -2.90
C PHE A 18 11.44 -12.72 -3.00
N ALA A 19 11.46 -14.01 -2.65
CA ALA A 19 12.59 -14.91 -2.87
C ALA A 19 12.71 -15.39 -4.33
N GLY A 20 11.77 -14.94 -5.19
CA GLY A 20 11.62 -15.33 -6.58
C GLY A 20 12.24 -14.37 -7.59
N ALA A 21 11.59 -14.19 -8.73
CA ALA A 21 12.11 -13.42 -9.86
C ALA A 21 12.25 -11.91 -9.57
N GLU A 22 13.37 -11.34 -10.00
CA GLU A 22 13.68 -9.91 -9.97
C GLU A 22 13.29 -9.22 -11.28
N ILE A 23 12.96 -7.92 -11.20
CA ILE A 23 12.93 -7.04 -12.39
C ILE A 23 13.96 -5.93 -12.17
N PRO A 24 15.12 -5.98 -12.85
CA PRO A 24 16.19 -5.03 -12.59
C PRO A 24 15.76 -3.59 -12.89
N VAL A 25 16.26 -2.65 -12.07
CA VAL A 25 16.14 -1.20 -12.30
C VAL A 25 16.76 -0.83 -13.65
N ALA A 26 16.14 0.12 -14.36
CA ALA A 26 16.50 0.53 -15.72
C ALA A 26 16.28 -0.55 -16.81
N ASN A 27 15.28 -1.43 -16.66
CA ASN A 27 14.84 -2.26 -17.77
C ASN A 27 14.11 -1.40 -18.83
N ALA A 28 14.86 -0.87 -19.80
CA ALA A 28 14.33 -0.12 -20.94
C ALA A 28 13.48 -0.96 -21.92
N VAL A 29 13.18 -2.22 -21.58
CA VAL A 29 12.33 -3.09 -22.40
C VAL A 29 10.88 -2.91 -21.96
N ALA A 30 10.18 -1.99 -22.61
CA ALA A 30 8.72 -1.88 -22.50
C ALA A 30 8.05 -3.21 -22.90
N TYR A 31 7.69 -4.05 -21.93
CA TYR A 31 6.78 -5.18 -22.15
C TYR A 31 5.34 -4.64 -22.18
N GLY A 32 4.93 -4.21 -23.37
CA GLY A 32 3.65 -3.52 -23.58
C GLY A 32 3.81 -2.41 -24.61
N THR A 33 4.22 -2.78 -25.83
CA THR A 33 4.39 -1.83 -26.93
C THR A 33 3.12 -0.99 -27.14
N SER A 34 3.28 0.33 -27.06
CA SER A 34 2.45 1.41 -27.66
C SER A 34 1.57 2.28 -26.76
N ALA A 35 1.46 2.05 -25.45
CA ALA A 35 0.80 3.01 -24.53
C ALA A 35 1.09 2.72 -23.04
N GLY A 36 2.24 3.21 -22.55
CA GLY A 36 2.41 3.60 -21.12
C GLY A 36 2.21 2.56 -20.01
N GLY A 37 2.09 1.27 -20.29
CA GLY A 37 1.85 0.26 -19.26
C GLY A 37 2.99 -0.75 -19.14
N CYS A 38 3.71 -0.75 -18.04
CA CYS A 38 4.66 -1.80 -17.68
C CYS A 38 3.92 -2.92 -16.94
N ASN A 39 3.62 -4.04 -17.62
CA ASN A 39 2.92 -5.20 -17.02
C ASN A 39 3.91 -6.20 -16.41
N TYR A 40 4.69 -5.71 -15.45
CA TYR A 40 5.62 -6.55 -14.72
C TYR A 40 4.89 -7.24 -13.57
N TYR A 41 5.02 -8.56 -13.48
CA TYR A 41 4.47 -9.33 -12.36
C TYR A 41 5.60 -9.83 -11.47
N ILE A 42 5.47 -9.61 -10.17
CA ILE A 42 6.33 -10.15 -9.12
C ILE A 42 5.45 -11.09 -8.30
N GLY A 43 5.56 -12.38 -8.58
CA GLY A 43 4.68 -13.43 -8.03
C GLY A 43 3.21 -13.14 -8.34
N ASP A 44 2.38 -13.09 -7.30
CA ASP A 44 0.93 -12.84 -7.41
C ASP A 44 0.56 -11.36 -7.67
N PHE A 45 1.54 -10.45 -7.66
CA PHE A 45 1.32 -9.01 -7.71
C PHE A 45 1.89 -8.39 -8.99
N LYS A 46 1.42 -7.18 -9.33
CA LYS A 46 1.99 -6.34 -10.38
C LYS A 46 2.94 -5.29 -9.79
N LEU A 47 4.01 -4.99 -10.49
CA LEU A 47 4.87 -3.82 -10.26
C LEU A 47 4.41 -2.69 -11.18
N ILE A 48 4.11 -1.53 -10.61
CA ILE A 48 3.63 -0.32 -11.29
C ILE A 48 4.44 0.90 -10.82
N GLY A 49 4.42 1.98 -11.58
CA GLY A 49 5.11 3.24 -11.29
C GLY A 49 5.98 3.74 -12.44
N ASP A 50 6.88 4.66 -12.11
CA ASP A 50 7.79 5.32 -13.05
C ASP A 50 8.98 4.42 -13.44
N LEU A 51 8.68 3.18 -13.86
CA LEU A 51 9.69 2.14 -14.12
C LEU A 51 10.60 2.41 -15.34
N GLY A 52 10.31 3.47 -16.09
CA GLY A 52 11.17 3.96 -17.17
C GLY A 52 12.39 4.75 -16.66
N GLU A 53 12.37 5.17 -15.40
CA GLU A 53 13.44 5.94 -14.79
C GLU A 53 14.57 5.05 -14.28
N THR A 54 15.80 5.58 -14.25
CA THR A 54 17.00 4.81 -13.89
C THR A 54 17.14 4.49 -12.41
N ASP A 55 16.28 5.04 -11.57
CA ASP A 55 16.34 4.99 -10.11
C ASP A 55 14.99 4.64 -9.46
N THR A 56 13.98 4.28 -10.26
CA THR A 56 12.66 3.83 -9.80
C THR A 56 12.42 2.37 -10.18
N GLY A 57 12.02 1.53 -9.22
CA GLY A 57 11.76 0.12 -9.49
C GLY A 57 11.80 -0.76 -8.26
N ALA A 58 12.13 -2.04 -8.49
CA ALA A 58 12.13 -3.07 -7.47
C ALA A 58 13.34 -4.00 -7.66
N VAL A 59 14.28 -4.04 -6.71
CA VAL A 59 15.50 -4.88 -6.81
C VAL A 59 15.57 -5.86 -5.66
N SER A 60 16.06 -7.06 -5.93
CA SER A 60 16.31 -8.03 -4.87
C SER A 60 17.40 -7.53 -3.92
N THR A 61 17.32 -7.92 -2.66
CA THR A 61 18.37 -7.66 -1.67
C THR A 61 18.82 -8.95 -1.02
N ASP A 62 20.08 -9.02 -0.60
CA ASP A 62 20.68 -10.20 0.03
C ASP A 62 20.26 -10.37 1.52
N LYS A 63 19.10 -9.84 1.92
CA LYS A 63 18.58 -10.00 3.28
C LYS A 63 17.91 -11.37 3.45
N ALA A 64 17.98 -11.91 4.67
CA ALA A 64 17.30 -13.17 5.00
C ALA A 64 15.77 -13.03 4.84
N ASN A 65 15.12 -14.11 4.39
CA ASN A 65 13.67 -14.24 4.12
C ASN A 65 13.16 -13.73 2.77
N GLY A 66 14.04 -13.20 1.91
CA GLY A 66 13.64 -12.67 0.61
C GLY A 66 13.10 -11.26 0.76
N TYR A 67 13.90 -10.27 0.40
CA TYR A 67 13.49 -8.87 0.46
C TYR A 67 13.64 -8.25 -0.90
N ILE A 68 12.68 -7.40 -1.24
CA ILE A 68 12.78 -6.50 -2.39
C ILE A 68 12.89 -5.07 -1.89
N LEU A 69 13.85 -4.32 -2.43
CA LEU A 69 13.95 -2.89 -2.25
C LEU A 69 13.10 -2.23 -3.34
N LEU A 70 12.04 -1.55 -2.92
CA LEU A 70 11.33 -0.60 -3.78
C LEU A 70 12.04 0.74 -3.71
N SER A 71 12.17 1.40 -4.85
CA SER A 71 12.74 2.75 -4.95
C SER A 71 11.84 3.69 -5.75
N GLY A 72 11.75 4.92 -5.26
CA GLY A 72 11.28 6.09 -6.02
C GLY A 72 12.40 7.13 -6.14
N ASN A 73 12.38 7.88 -7.24
CA ASN A 73 13.40 8.87 -7.55
C ASN A 73 13.28 10.13 -6.68
N ASN A 74 14.06 11.17 -6.97
CA ASN A 74 14.04 12.44 -6.23
C ASN A 74 13.08 13.50 -6.81
N GLU A 75 12.07 13.06 -7.55
CA GLU A 75 10.98 13.89 -8.02
C GLU A 75 9.73 13.66 -7.16
N ASP A 76 8.93 14.71 -7.01
CA ASP A 76 7.77 14.70 -6.13
C ASP A 76 6.68 13.76 -6.65
N GLY A 77 6.23 12.83 -5.81
CA GLY A 77 5.18 11.87 -6.14
C GLY A 77 5.58 10.82 -7.19
N LYS A 78 6.88 10.67 -7.46
CA LYS A 78 7.44 9.73 -8.42
C LYS A 78 8.01 8.50 -7.72
N GLY A 79 7.64 7.32 -8.19
CA GLY A 79 7.83 6.11 -7.39
C GLY A 79 7.37 4.81 -8.01
N ALA A 80 7.47 3.75 -7.21
CA ALA A 80 7.09 2.39 -7.57
C ALA A 80 6.22 1.76 -6.49
N ALA A 81 5.30 0.89 -6.91
CA ALA A 81 4.46 0.11 -6.02
C ALA A 81 4.27 -1.32 -6.51
N ILE A 82 4.22 -2.26 -5.57
CA ILE A 82 3.74 -3.62 -5.78
C ILE A 82 2.27 -3.64 -5.39
N ALA A 83 1.41 -4.10 -6.28
CA ALA A 83 -0.02 -3.95 -6.13
C ALA A 83 -0.84 -5.11 -6.70
N THR A 84 -2.11 -5.18 -6.29
CA THR A 84 -3.14 -5.95 -7.00
C THR A 84 -3.82 -5.07 -8.05
N GLY A 85 -4.70 -5.67 -8.86
CA GLY A 85 -5.71 -4.87 -9.57
C GLY A 85 -6.70 -4.21 -8.59
N VAL A 86 -7.41 -3.19 -9.06
CA VAL A 86 -8.52 -2.56 -8.31
C VAL A 86 -9.76 -3.45 -8.44
N ASN A 87 -9.80 -4.53 -7.67
CA ASN A 87 -10.79 -5.61 -7.82
C ASN A 87 -11.34 -6.17 -6.50
N LEU A 88 -11.04 -5.52 -5.37
CA LEU A 88 -11.51 -5.92 -4.05
C LEU A 88 -12.58 -4.94 -3.55
N SER A 89 -13.69 -5.48 -3.06
CA SER A 89 -14.70 -4.74 -2.29
C SER A 89 -15.00 -5.51 -1.02
N PRO A 90 -14.92 -4.90 0.18
CA PRO A 90 -15.20 -5.62 1.42
C PRO A 90 -16.64 -6.16 1.46
N VAL A 91 -17.58 -5.53 0.76
CA VAL A 91 -18.97 -6.00 0.67
C VAL A 91 -19.10 -7.29 -0.14
N LEU A 92 -18.32 -7.42 -1.21
CA LEU A 92 -18.39 -8.57 -2.13
C LEU A 92 -17.42 -9.69 -1.73
N ASN A 93 -16.26 -9.32 -1.22
CA ASN A 93 -15.16 -10.23 -0.89
C ASN A 93 -15.11 -10.57 0.60
N GLY A 94 -16.07 -10.12 1.42
CA GLY A 94 -16.01 -10.25 2.87
C GLY A 94 -14.82 -9.52 3.48
N THR A 95 -14.34 -9.97 4.65
CA THR A 95 -13.19 -9.32 5.29
C THR A 95 -11.96 -9.39 4.40
N ILE A 96 -11.42 -8.21 4.07
CA ILE A 96 -10.15 -8.05 3.36
C ILE A 96 -9.06 -7.84 4.40
N VAL A 97 -7.94 -8.53 4.22
CA VAL A 97 -6.71 -8.35 4.98
C VAL A 97 -5.61 -7.91 4.02
N VAL A 98 -4.91 -6.84 4.35
CA VAL A 98 -3.65 -6.44 3.69
C VAL A 98 -2.58 -6.40 4.76
N GLU A 99 -1.51 -7.16 4.59
CA GLU A 99 -0.41 -7.23 5.54
C GLU A 99 0.92 -7.17 4.81
N ALA A 100 1.86 -6.40 5.33
CA ALA A 100 3.22 -6.35 4.84
C ALA A 100 4.19 -6.26 6.01
N ARG A 101 5.38 -6.82 5.81
CA ARG A 101 6.53 -6.58 6.69
C ARG A 101 7.57 -5.80 5.92
N LEU A 102 7.97 -4.66 6.46
CA LEU A 102 8.82 -3.72 5.75
C LEU A 102 9.77 -3.00 6.70
N GLU A 103 10.90 -2.56 6.14
CA GLU A 103 11.98 -1.86 6.82
C GLU A 103 12.36 -0.62 6.02
N ARG A 104 12.79 0.43 6.72
CA ARG A 104 13.36 1.62 6.08
C ARG A 104 14.72 1.95 6.67
N ALA A 105 15.71 2.15 5.82
CA ALA A 105 17.03 2.61 6.24
C ALA A 105 17.05 4.09 6.65
N ALA A 106 16.19 4.92 6.03
CA ALA A 106 16.07 6.34 6.31
C ALA A 106 14.58 6.73 6.46
N LEU A 107 14.18 7.07 7.69
CA LEU A 107 12.79 7.46 7.99
C LEU A 107 12.45 8.89 7.54
N THR A 108 13.48 9.72 7.33
CA THR A 108 13.34 11.14 6.97
C THR A 108 13.46 11.39 5.46
N ALA A 109 13.20 10.39 4.61
CA ALA A 109 13.40 10.48 3.17
C ALA A 109 12.21 9.94 2.37
N GLY A 110 11.31 10.79 1.88
CA GLY A 110 10.21 10.33 1.04
C GLY A 110 9.07 9.63 1.78
N VAL A 111 8.22 8.99 0.99
CA VAL A 111 6.89 8.51 1.38
C VAL A 111 6.80 7.00 1.21
N VAL A 112 6.17 6.31 2.15
CA VAL A 112 5.79 4.90 2.04
C VAL A 112 4.31 4.76 2.37
N PHE A 113 3.59 4.02 1.53
CA PHE A 113 2.18 3.66 1.78
C PHE A 113 1.99 2.16 1.67
N VAL A 114 1.21 1.60 2.60
CA VAL A 114 0.73 0.21 2.55
C VAL A 114 -0.76 0.18 2.84
N GLY A 115 -1.57 -0.40 1.95
CA GLY A 115 -2.99 -0.52 2.23
C GLY A 115 -3.83 -0.71 0.98
N LEU A 116 -5.05 -0.19 1.01
CA LEU A 116 -6.02 -0.23 -0.07
C LEU A 116 -6.14 1.15 -0.74
N ALA A 117 -6.16 1.17 -2.06
CA ALA A 117 -6.34 2.36 -2.87
C ALA A 117 -7.36 2.13 -4.01
N GLY A 118 -8.17 3.15 -4.29
CA GLY A 118 -9.25 3.11 -5.28
C GLY A 118 -8.79 3.24 -6.73
N THR A 119 -7.55 3.71 -6.95
CA THR A 119 -6.93 3.79 -8.27
C THR A 119 -5.48 3.35 -8.16
N LEU A 120 -5.05 2.43 -9.02
CA LEU A 120 -3.69 1.91 -9.13
C LEU A 120 -3.33 1.77 -10.61
N ALA A 121 -3.08 2.92 -11.24
CA ALA A 121 -2.68 3.02 -12.64
C ALA A 121 -1.24 2.53 -12.85
N ASP A 122 -0.84 2.36 -14.11
CA ASP A 122 0.51 1.90 -14.43
C ASP A 122 1.57 2.97 -14.08
N ASP A 123 1.25 4.25 -14.27
CA ASP A 123 1.96 5.39 -13.67
C ASP A 123 1.33 5.70 -12.31
N VAL A 124 1.84 5.03 -11.26
CA VAL A 124 1.21 5.03 -9.94
C VAL A 124 1.55 6.31 -9.17
N ALA A 125 0.55 7.16 -8.94
CA ALA A 125 0.67 8.26 -8.00
C ALA A 125 0.58 7.76 -6.55
N GLU A 126 1.18 8.52 -5.63
CA GLU A 126 0.98 8.32 -4.19
C GLU A 126 -0.52 8.37 -3.81
N PRO A 127 -1.03 7.45 -2.98
CA PRO A 127 -2.46 7.46 -2.63
C PRO A 127 -2.91 8.68 -1.80
N VAL A 128 -1.96 9.28 -1.09
CA VAL A 128 -2.12 10.47 -0.26
C VAL A 128 -0.91 11.37 -0.44
N THR A 129 -1.13 12.68 -0.34
CA THR A 129 -0.05 13.66 -0.19
C THR A 129 -0.05 14.18 1.25
N SER A 130 1.09 14.65 1.75
CA SER A 130 1.12 15.18 3.11
C SER A 130 2.04 16.39 3.26
N THR A 131 1.69 17.26 4.20
CA THR A 131 2.54 18.40 4.57
C THR A 131 2.19 18.90 5.95
N GLY A 132 3.20 19.11 6.79
CA GLY A 132 3.00 19.63 8.13
C GLY A 132 2.20 18.64 8.98
N THR A 133 0.95 18.95 9.27
CA THR A 133 0.03 18.08 10.02
C THR A 133 -1.16 17.61 9.18
N THR A 134 -1.13 17.84 7.86
CA THR A 134 -2.25 17.55 6.97
C THR A 134 -1.91 16.39 6.06
N ILE A 135 -2.77 15.37 6.05
CA ILE A 135 -2.78 14.29 5.08
C ILE A 135 -3.96 14.53 4.13
N THR A 136 -3.70 14.59 2.83
CA THR A 136 -4.69 14.91 1.80
C THR A 136 -4.88 13.72 0.87
N LYS A 137 -6.13 13.46 0.53
CA LYS A 137 -6.51 12.37 -0.37
C LYS A 137 -6.10 12.69 -1.80
N VAL A 138 -5.33 11.82 -2.43
CA VAL A 138 -5.17 11.80 -3.90
C VAL A 138 -6.20 10.86 -4.50
N VAL A 139 -6.30 9.65 -3.95
CA VAL A 139 -7.30 8.64 -4.33
C VAL A 139 -7.99 8.10 -3.07
N PRO A 140 -9.24 7.60 -3.15
CA PRO A 140 -9.87 6.94 -2.03
C PRO A 140 -8.99 5.81 -1.49
N CYS A 141 -8.60 5.88 -0.23
CA CYS A 141 -7.65 4.93 0.34
C CYS A 141 -7.85 4.73 1.84
N LEU A 142 -7.30 3.62 2.32
CA LEU A 142 -7.11 3.35 3.73
C LEU A 142 -5.86 2.50 3.91
N GLY A 143 -5.04 2.81 4.89
CA GLY A 143 -3.75 2.12 5.00
C GLY A 143 -2.85 2.72 6.06
N PHE A 144 -1.58 2.43 5.91
CA PHE A 144 -0.47 2.94 6.69
C PHE A 144 0.34 3.89 5.82
N LEU A 145 0.78 5.00 6.40
CA LEU A 145 1.59 6.03 5.78
C LEU A 145 2.78 6.30 6.69
N LEU A 146 3.98 6.28 6.13
CA LEU A 146 5.18 6.81 6.77
C LEU A 146 5.79 7.84 5.83
N ASP A 147 5.75 9.10 6.24
CA ASP A 147 6.08 10.24 5.38
C ASP A 147 6.95 11.25 6.11
N SER A 148 8.09 11.56 5.50
CA SER A 148 9.06 12.56 5.98
C SER A 148 8.55 14.01 5.99
N GLN A 149 7.45 14.32 5.28
CA GLN A 149 6.88 15.65 5.17
C GLN A 149 5.90 15.99 6.32
N LEU A 150 5.57 15.00 7.16
CA LEU A 150 4.78 15.19 8.36
C LEU A 150 5.63 15.64 9.54
N THR A 151 5.08 16.55 10.33
CA THR A 151 5.71 17.15 11.53
C THR A 151 5.47 16.36 12.81
N ALA A 152 4.65 15.30 12.75
CA ALA A 152 4.49 14.37 13.86
C ALA A 152 5.83 13.67 14.14
N ALA A 153 6.03 13.20 15.38
CA ALA A 153 7.32 12.71 15.84
C ALA A 153 7.98 11.76 14.82
N ASP A 154 9.24 12.04 14.49
CA ASP A 154 9.98 11.32 13.44
C ASP A 154 9.76 9.81 13.53
N GLY A 155 9.30 9.19 12.44
CA GLY A 155 9.13 7.74 12.35
C GLY A 155 7.79 7.19 12.86
N LEU A 156 6.79 8.02 13.16
CA LEU A 156 5.44 7.48 13.46
C LEU A 156 4.74 6.96 12.19
N TRP A 157 4.03 5.85 12.36
CA TRP A 157 3.08 5.38 11.36
C TRP A 157 1.78 6.18 11.47
N HIS A 158 1.29 6.69 10.34
CA HIS A 158 -0.04 7.27 10.23
C HIS A 158 -1.00 6.27 9.59
N MET A 159 -2.26 6.28 10.01
CA MET A 159 -3.26 5.31 9.58
C MET A 159 -4.44 6.02 8.89
N PRO A 160 -4.19 6.71 7.75
CA PRO A 160 -5.24 7.47 7.08
C PRO A 160 -6.36 6.56 6.59
N TYR A 161 -7.58 7.11 6.62
CA TYR A 161 -8.79 6.47 6.12
C TYR A 161 -9.60 7.48 5.30
N LEU A 162 -9.03 7.87 4.17
CA LEU A 162 -9.54 8.93 3.30
C LEU A 162 -10.37 8.35 2.17
N LEU A 163 -11.66 8.13 2.44
CA LEU A 163 -12.58 7.53 1.47
C LEU A 163 -13.32 8.59 0.66
N ALA A 164 -14.34 8.21 -0.11
CA ALA A 164 -14.94 9.07 -1.12
C ALA A 164 -15.34 10.46 -0.58
N THR A 165 -15.91 10.52 0.62
CA THR A 165 -16.37 11.77 1.26
C THR A 165 -15.27 12.55 1.98
N ASP A 166 -14.25 11.87 2.51
CA ASP A 166 -13.20 12.51 3.33
C ASP A 166 -12.06 13.01 2.44
N THR A 167 -11.76 14.30 2.47
CA THR A 167 -10.72 14.88 1.62
C THR A 167 -9.38 15.04 2.33
N THR A 168 -9.41 15.28 3.63
CA THR A 168 -8.23 15.57 4.45
C THR A 168 -8.40 15.01 5.85
N GLN A 169 -7.28 14.67 6.48
CA GLN A 169 -7.18 14.27 7.88
C GLN A 169 -5.99 14.96 8.53
N THR A 170 -6.12 15.25 9.83
CA THR A 170 -5.00 15.75 10.62
C THR A 170 -4.15 14.57 11.10
N SER A 171 -2.83 14.62 10.91
CA SER A 171 -1.90 13.53 11.21
C SER A 171 -1.95 13.07 12.65
N THR A 172 -2.11 13.99 13.60
CA THR A 172 -2.24 13.69 15.05
C THR A 172 -3.53 12.96 15.41
N GLY A 173 -4.51 12.91 14.51
CA GLY A 173 -5.77 12.17 14.71
C GLY A 173 -5.68 10.70 14.29
N VAL A 174 -4.60 10.32 13.61
CA VAL A 174 -4.41 8.99 13.00
C VAL A 174 -3.00 8.45 13.19
N GLU A 175 -2.23 9.00 14.12
CA GLU A 175 -0.88 8.53 14.43
C GLU A 175 -0.93 7.27 15.31
N SER A 176 -0.02 6.34 15.05
CA SER A 176 0.16 5.16 15.86
C SER A 176 0.92 5.51 17.14
N SER A 177 0.88 4.61 18.11
CA SER A 177 1.79 4.65 19.26
C SER A 177 3.10 3.90 19.01
N GLN A 178 3.29 3.34 17.81
CA GLN A 178 4.52 2.65 17.39
C GLN A 178 5.41 3.59 16.59
N THR A 179 6.62 3.82 17.10
CA THR A 179 7.66 4.55 16.38
C THR A 179 8.51 3.55 15.60
N ALA A 180 8.53 3.69 14.28
CA ALA A 180 9.43 2.95 13.40
C ALA A 180 10.88 3.29 13.74
N VAL A 181 11.75 2.29 13.67
CA VAL A 181 13.19 2.44 13.89
C VAL A 181 13.92 2.17 12.58
N ALA A 182 14.86 3.04 12.24
CA ALA A 182 15.64 2.89 11.02
C ALA A 182 16.42 1.56 11.04
N GLY A 183 16.28 0.76 9.99
CA GLY A 183 16.91 -0.56 9.88
C GLY A 183 16.19 -1.68 10.64
N GLU A 184 15.04 -1.42 11.26
CA GLU A 184 14.21 -2.43 11.89
C GLU A 184 12.89 -2.62 11.10
N SER A 185 12.41 -3.86 11.03
CA SER A 185 11.17 -4.16 10.33
C SER A 185 9.96 -4.01 11.24
N ASP A 186 8.92 -3.35 10.75
CA ASP A 186 7.57 -3.40 11.33
C ASP A 186 6.67 -4.31 10.48
N VAL A 187 5.74 -5.01 11.13
CA VAL A 187 4.64 -5.72 10.47
C VAL A 187 3.39 -4.86 10.57
N VAL A 188 2.90 -4.38 9.43
CA VAL A 188 1.66 -3.60 9.34
C VAL A 188 0.55 -4.46 8.76
N ARG A 189 -0.62 -4.46 9.40
CA ARG A 189 -1.79 -5.24 8.99
C ARG A 189 -3.07 -4.41 9.06
N LEU A 190 -3.75 -4.29 7.93
CA LEU A 190 -5.06 -3.68 7.81
C LEU A 190 -6.11 -4.79 7.65
N GLU A 191 -7.18 -4.71 8.45
CA GLU A 191 -8.39 -5.54 8.27
C GLU A 191 -9.59 -4.64 7.97
N VAL A 192 -10.37 -5.00 6.96
CA VAL A 192 -11.59 -4.28 6.56
C VAL A 192 -12.75 -5.26 6.47
N ASP A 193 -13.70 -5.14 7.38
CA ASP A 193 -14.86 -6.02 7.46
C ASP A 193 -15.90 -5.70 6.39
N ASN A 194 -16.82 -6.65 6.17
CA ASN A 194 -17.87 -6.52 5.14
C ASN A 194 -18.84 -5.35 5.38
N ASN A 195 -18.94 -4.87 6.61
CA ASN A 195 -19.73 -3.71 7.00
C ASN A 195 -18.92 -2.40 6.90
N GLY A 196 -17.67 -2.46 6.43
CA GLY A 196 -16.77 -1.34 6.26
C GLY A 196 -16.06 -0.90 7.55
N ALA A 197 -16.17 -1.64 8.65
CA ALA A 197 -15.33 -1.38 9.82
C ALA A 197 -13.87 -1.72 9.49
N ALA A 198 -12.93 -0.91 9.96
CA ALA A 198 -11.52 -1.06 9.64
C ALA A 198 -10.65 -1.07 10.91
N ARG A 199 -9.61 -1.90 10.91
CA ARG A 199 -8.70 -2.10 12.05
C ARG A 199 -7.26 -2.14 11.55
N TRP A 200 -6.39 -1.37 12.21
CA TRP A 200 -4.98 -1.27 11.89
C TRP A 200 -4.16 -1.88 13.02
N PHE A 201 -3.27 -2.79 12.67
CA PHE A 201 -2.37 -3.43 13.59
C PHE A 201 -0.93 -3.17 13.19
N ILE A 202 -0.07 -2.91 14.17
CA ILE A 202 1.38 -2.84 13.98
C ILE A 202 2.03 -3.80 14.97
N ASN A 203 2.88 -4.70 14.48
CA ASN A 203 3.52 -5.76 15.27
C ASN A 203 2.52 -6.57 16.12
N GLY A 204 1.34 -6.83 15.56
CA GLY A 204 0.24 -7.57 16.20
C GLY A 204 -0.59 -6.79 17.22
N LYS A 205 -0.24 -5.54 17.53
CA LYS A 205 -1.00 -4.67 18.42
C LYS A 205 -2.00 -3.82 17.63
N LEU A 206 -3.25 -3.74 18.09
CA LEU A 206 -4.26 -2.84 17.52
C LEU A 206 -3.91 -1.39 17.84
N GLU A 207 -3.69 -0.58 16.80
CA GLU A 207 -3.31 0.84 16.92
C GLU A 207 -4.49 1.77 16.61
N GLN A 208 -5.38 1.38 15.69
CA GLN A 208 -6.57 2.16 15.34
C GLN A 208 -7.74 1.26 14.97
N SER A 209 -8.96 1.73 15.26
CA SER A 209 -10.19 1.12 14.77
C SER A 209 -11.19 2.19 14.37
N VAL A 210 -11.85 2.01 13.22
CA VAL A 210 -12.98 2.83 12.81
C VAL A 210 -14.21 1.96 12.65
N ALA A 211 -15.35 2.50 13.08
CA ALA A 211 -16.64 1.82 13.03
C ALA A 211 -17.10 1.55 11.59
N ALA A 212 -18.20 0.80 11.46
CA ALA A 212 -18.82 0.45 10.20
C ALA A 212 -19.19 1.69 9.34
N ALA A 213 -19.50 1.44 8.06
CA ALA A 213 -19.91 2.40 7.03
C ALA A 213 -18.80 3.20 6.33
N LEU A 214 -17.51 2.93 6.61
CA LEU A 214 -16.40 3.61 5.94
C LEU A 214 -16.43 3.35 4.41
N ALA A 215 -16.44 2.08 3.98
CA ALA A 215 -16.21 1.69 2.58
C ALA A 215 -17.23 0.68 2.03
N ALA A 216 -18.36 0.49 2.72
CA ALA A 216 -19.23 -0.67 2.54
C ALA A 216 -20.23 -0.53 1.38
N THR A 217 -19.76 -0.22 0.17
CA THR A 217 -20.61 -0.34 -1.03
C THR A 217 -20.05 -1.37 -2.00
N THR A 218 -20.94 -2.06 -2.71
CA THR A 218 -20.58 -3.04 -3.76
C THR A 218 -19.93 -2.39 -4.99
N THR A 219 -19.97 -1.06 -5.10
CA THR A 219 -19.38 -0.29 -6.20
C THR A 219 -18.02 0.28 -5.84
N THR A 220 -17.63 0.25 -4.57
CA THR A 220 -16.31 0.69 -4.12
C THR A 220 -15.32 -0.46 -4.31
N LEU A 221 -14.57 -0.41 -5.41
CA LEU A 221 -13.45 -1.31 -5.67
C LEU A 221 -12.14 -0.64 -5.24
N MET A 222 -11.25 -1.44 -4.68
CA MET A 222 -9.92 -1.06 -4.24
C MET A 222 -8.92 -2.14 -4.65
N GLY A 223 -7.65 -1.77 -4.77
CA GLY A 223 -6.55 -2.73 -4.84
C GLY A 223 -5.62 -2.56 -3.65
N ALA A 224 -4.97 -3.63 -3.25
CA ALA A 224 -3.95 -3.59 -2.22
C ALA A 224 -2.62 -3.16 -2.84
N CYS A 225 -1.84 -2.34 -2.14
CA CYS A 225 -0.49 -1.97 -2.57
C CYS A 225 0.46 -1.76 -1.39
N VAL A 226 1.75 -1.92 -1.68
CA VAL A 226 2.89 -1.35 -0.96
C VAL A 226 3.69 -0.55 -1.97
N GLY A 227 4.01 0.69 -1.65
CA GLY A 227 4.79 1.54 -2.55
C GLY A 227 5.58 2.60 -1.80
N CYS A 228 6.54 3.19 -2.53
CA CYS A 228 7.30 4.33 -2.06
C CYS A 228 7.46 5.38 -3.15
N TRP A 229 7.43 6.66 -2.74
CA TRP A 229 7.50 7.81 -3.63
C TRP A 229 8.48 8.83 -3.09
N GLY A 230 9.25 9.42 -4.00
CA GLY A 230 10.16 10.52 -3.74
C GLY A 230 9.48 11.78 -3.24
N THR A 231 10.29 12.66 -2.68
CA THR A 231 9.94 14.09 -2.56
C THR A 231 10.76 14.88 -3.59
N THR A 232 10.46 16.18 -3.72
CA THR A 232 11.25 17.12 -4.53
C THR A 232 12.77 17.12 -4.25
N THR A 233 13.23 16.61 -3.10
CA THR A 233 14.65 16.66 -2.71
C THR A 233 15.25 15.32 -2.29
N THR A 234 14.43 14.29 -2.09
CA THR A 234 14.89 13.01 -1.53
C THR A 234 14.25 11.84 -2.26
N ALA A 235 15.09 10.94 -2.75
CA ALA A 235 14.66 9.61 -3.17
C ALA A 235 14.06 8.83 -1.99
N ALA A 236 13.13 7.94 -2.29
CA ALA A 236 12.48 7.09 -1.30
C ALA A 236 12.86 5.64 -1.52
N THR A 237 13.11 4.93 -0.42
CA THR A 237 13.30 3.48 -0.44
C THR A 237 12.57 2.81 0.69
N VAL A 238 12.13 1.59 0.42
CA VAL A 238 11.57 0.67 1.41
C VAL A 238 11.96 -0.75 1.05
N ASP A 239 12.47 -1.47 2.04
CA ASP A 239 12.74 -2.89 1.95
C ASP A 239 11.48 -3.64 2.36
N VAL A 240 10.95 -4.50 1.50
CA VAL A 240 9.72 -5.27 1.74
C VAL A 240 10.05 -6.76 1.79
N ASP A 241 9.77 -7.39 2.93
CA ASP A 241 9.96 -8.83 3.18
C ASP A 241 8.83 -9.64 2.51
N TYR A 242 7.59 -9.22 2.74
CA TYR A 242 6.45 -9.85 2.11
C TYR A 242 5.27 -8.90 1.94
N LEU A 243 4.40 -9.25 0.99
CA LEU A 243 3.05 -8.72 0.88
C LEU A 243 2.05 -9.88 0.90
N LEU A 244 1.07 -9.80 1.80
CA LEU A 244 -0.03 -10.72 1.97
C LEU A 244 -1.35 -9.99 1.74
N VAL A 245 -2.21 -10.57 0.92
CA VAL A 245 -3.59 -10.13 0.74
C VAL A 245 -4.52 -11.33 0.89
N GLU A 246 -5.42 -11.26 1.85
CA GLU A 246 -6.48 -12.27 2.03
C GLU A 246 -7.86 -11.64 1.82
N ALA A 247 -8.73 -12.37 1.13
CA ALA A 247 -10.12 -11.99 0.94
C ALA A 247 -10.94 -13.23 0.59
N ASN A 248 -12.24 -13.09 0.40
CA ASN A 248 -13.07 -14.13 -0.19
C ASN A 248 -13.36 -13.86 -1.67
N ARG A 249 -13.65 -14.93 -2.41
CA ARG A 249 -14.25 -14.79 -3.74
C ARG A 249 -15.70 -14.29 -3.62
N ASP A 250 -16.08 -13.43 -4.57
CA ASP A 250 -17.47 -13.03 -4.77
C ASP A 250 -18.21 -14.13 -5.54
N TRP A 251 -19.35 -14.56 -5.02
CA TRP A 251 -20.25 -15.56 -5.61
C TRP A 251 -21.68 -15.05 -5.70
N THR A 252 -21.88 -13.73 -5.61
CA THR A 252 -23.21 -13.10 -5.64
C THR A 252 -23.81 -13.02 -7.06
N ARG A 253 -23.20 -13.71 -8.03
CA ARG A 253 -23.66 -13.87 -9.41
C ARG A 253 -23.55 -15.31 -9.88
#